data_AF-A0A3D2SJC0-F1
#
_entry.id   AF-A0A3D2SJC0-F1
#
_cell.length_a   1.000
_cell.length_b   1.000
_cell.length_c   1.000
_cell.angle_alpha   90.00
_cell.angle_beta   90.00
_cell.angle_gamma   90.00
#
_symmetry.space_group_name_H-M   'P 1'
#
loop_
_entity.id
_entity.type
_entity.pdbx_description
1 polymer ?
#
loop_
_entity_poly.entity_id
_entity_poly.type
_entity_poly.pdbx_seq_one_letter_code
_entity_poly.pdbx_strand_id
1 'polypeptide(L)'
;MIVTGAVNSVAQVSKTFFVSKAGQMISALTEEEARSVTHLTLTGKINAIDFRHLRDDFSSLEVLDISNAEIKMYMGKDGTYPDKFYVYP
;
A
#
# COMPACT_ATOMS: atom_id res chain seq x y z
N MET A 1 -21.95 19.24 34.06
CA MET A 1 -22.20 18.10 33.16
C MET A 1 -20.91 17.85 32.41
N ILE A 2 -20.16 16.80 32.75
CA ILE A 2 -18.95 16.43 32.01
C ILE A 2 -19.42 15.49 30.90
N VAL A 3 -19.30 15.94 29.65
CA VAL A 3 -19.55 15.12 28.47
C VAL A 3 -18.31 14.23 28.29
N THR A 4 -18.34 13.01 28.81
CA THR A 4 -17.36 11.99 28.49
C THR A 4 -17.61 11.51 27.07
N GLY A 5 -16.98 12.18 26.10
CA GLY A 5 -16.83 11.63 24.75
C GLY A 5 -15.94 10.40 24.85
N ALA A 6 -16.51 9.22 24.66
CA ALA A 6 -15.72 8.02 24.45
C ALA A 6 -14.88 8.25 23.18
N VAL A 7 -13.58 8.50 23.36
CA VAL A 7 -12.63 8.43 22.26
C VAL A 7 -12.51 6.95 21.90
N ASN A 8 -13.17 6.55 20.82
CA ASN A 8 -12.91 5.25 20.19
C ASN A 8 -11.51 5.30 19.60
N SER A 9 -10.49 5.12 20.44
CA SER A 9 -9.09 5.06 20.02
C SER A 9 -8.85 3.67 19.45
N VAL A 10 -9.13 3.48 18.16
CA VAL A 10 -8.66 2.29 17.45
C VAL A 10 -7.14 2.36 17.46
N ALA A 11 -6.46 1.37 18.03
CA ALA A 11 -5.01 1.38 18.11
C ALA A 11 -4.44 1.37 16.69
N GLN A 12 -3.54 2.31 16.37
CA GLN A 12 -2.91 2.34 15.05
C GLN A 12 -2.09 1.07 14.81
N VAL A 13 -2.37 0.37 13.72
CA VAL A 13 -1.58 -0.77 13.25
C VAL A 13 -0.55 -0.25 12.24
N SER A 14 0.71 -0.20 12.66
CA SER A 14 1.83 0.30 11.87
C SER A 14 2.71 -0.83 11.33
N LYS A 15 3.09 -0.76 10.05
CA LYS A 15 4.01 -1.72 9.41
C LYS A 15 5.02 -0.99 8.52
N THR A 16 6.23 -1.54 8.45
CA THR A 16 7.29 -1.07 7.55
C THR A 16 7.77 -2.24 6.70
N PHE A 17 7.81 -2.06 5.38
CA PHE A 17 8.30 -3.06 4.45
C PHE A 17 9.41 -2.54 3.54
N PHE A 18 10.34 -3.44 3.24
CA PHE A 18 11.31 -3.27 2.17
C PHE A 18 10.92 -4.16 1.00
N VAL A 19 10.57 -3.54 -0.12
CA VAL A 19 10.20 -4.25 -1.36
C VAL A 19 11.46 -4.43 -2.19
N SER A 20 12.04 -5.63 -2.17
CA SER A 20 13.28 -5.94 -2.89
C SER A 20 13.08 -5.98 -4.42
N LYS A 21 11.89 -6.42 -4.85
CA LYS A 21 11.48 -6.52 -6.25
C LYS A 21 10.08 -5.94 -6.44
N ALA A 22 9.95 -5.02 -7.40
CA ALA A 22 8.69 -4.36 -7.69
C ALA A 22 7.58 -5.35 -8.08
N GLY A 23 6.37 -5.11 -7.57
CA GLY A 23 5.19 -5.94 -7.74
C GLY A 23 5.10 -7.15 -6.81
N GLN A 24 5.92 -7.22 -5.75
CA GLN A 24 5.93 -8.34 -4.79
C GLN A 24 5.66 -7.93 -3.35
N MET A 25 5.14 -6.72 -3.11
CA MET A 25 4.88 -6.23 -1.76
C MET A 25 3.92 -7.15 -0.98
N ILE A 26 2.83 -7.60 -1.60
CA ILE A 26 1.78 -8.38 -0.92
C ILE A 26 2.24 -9.78 -0.48
N SER A 27 3.31 -10.31 -1.07
CA SER A 27 3.81 -11.66 -0.74
C SER A 27 4.31 -11.78 0.71
N ALA A 28 4.53 -10.66 1.40
CA ALA A 28 4.96 -10.61 2.79
C ALA A 28 3.81 -10.58 3.81
N LEU A 29 2.55 -10.54 3.37
CA LEU A 29 1.37 -10.35 4.21
C LEU A 29 0.26 -11.32 3.86
N THR A 30 -0.49 -11.75 4.88
CA THR A 30 -1.81 -12.35 4.67
C THR A 30 -2.85 -11.27 4.35
N GLU A 31 -3.98 -11.66 3.75
CA GLU A 31 -5.07 -10.74 3.44
C GLU A 31 -5.60 -10.06 4.72
N GLU A 32 -5.79 -10.82 5.80
CA GLU A 32 -6.30 -10.30 7.07
C GLU A 32 -5.34 -9.27 7.68
N GLU A 33 -4.03 -9.54 7.64
CA GLU A 33 -3.04 -8.58 8.11
C GLU A 33 -3.09 -7.29 7.28
N ALA A 34 -3.12 -7.39 5.94
CA ALA A 34 -3.18 -6.21 5.06
C ALA A 34 -4.40 -5.33 5.35
N ARG A 35 -5.57 -5.95 5.57
CA ARG A 35 -6.82 -5.23 5.87
C ARG A 35 -6.80 -4.49 7.20
N SER A 36 -5.97 -4.92 8.15
CA SER A 36 -5.86 -4.29 9.47
C SER A 36 -4.88 -3.12 9.53
N VAL A 37 -3.98 -2.99 8.54
CA VAL A 37 -2.94 -1.96 8.55
C VAL A 37 -3.54 -0.58 8.35
N THR A 38 -3.16 0.36 9.22
CA THR A 38 -3.58 1.77 9.17
C THR A 38 -2.45 2.70 8.74
N HIS A 39 -1.20 2.37 9.10
CA HIS A 39 -0.01 3.15 8.80
C HIS A 39 1.03 2.25 8.14
N LEU A 40 1.36 2.54 6.90
CA LEU A 40 2.28 1.73 6.11
C LEU A 40 3.44 2.58 5.61
N THR A 41 4.66 2.15 5.91
CA THR A 41 5.87 2.70 5.31
C THR A 41 6.45 1.69 4.31
N LEU A 42 6.61 2.08 3.05
CA LEU A 42 7.27 1.27 2.02
C LEU A 42 8.59 1.90 1.61
N THR A 43 9.60 1.04 1.48
CA THR A 43 10.94 1.37 0.97
C THR A 43 11.34 0.37 -0.10
N GLY A 44 12.40 0.66 -0.86
CA GLY A 44 12.87 -0.23 -1.94
C GLY A 44 12.17 0.07 -3.27
N LYS A 45 11.83 -0.96 -4.06
CA LYS A 45 11.33 -0.81 -5.43
C LYS A 45 9.86 -1.22 -5.52
N ILE A 46 8.99 -0.30 -5.91
CA ILE A 46 7.55 -0.56 -6.08
C ILE A 46 7.10 -0.24 -7.51
N ASN A 47 5.98 -0.81 -7.95
CA ASN A 47 5.37 -0.48 -9.24
C ASN A 47 3.83 -0.50 -9.18
N ALA A 48 3.19 -0.36 -10.34
CA ALA A 48 1.73 -0.31 -10.48
C ALA A 48 0.98 -1.51 -9.85
N ILE A 49 1.60 -2.69 -9.76
CA ILE A 49 1.00 -3.86 -9.12
C ILE A 49 0.91 -3.65 -7.60
N ASP A 50 1.97 -3.14 -6.98
CA ASP A 50 1.94 -2.84 -5.54
C ASP A 50 0.88 -1.77 -5.24
N PHE A 51 0.75 -0.75 -6.09
CA PHE A 51 -0.31 0.26 -5.95
C PHE A 51 -1.72 -0.31 -6.11
N ARG A 52 -1.92 -1.31 -6.98
CA ARG A 52 -3.20 -2.02 -7.06
C ARG A 52 -3.52 -2.71 -5.72
N HIS A 53 -2.56 -3.42 -5.14
CA HIS A 53 -2.74 -4.07 -3.84
C HIS A 53 -3.02 -3.06 -2.73
N LEU A 54 -2.29 -1.93 -2.69
CA LEU A 54 -2.57 -0.83 -1.76
C LEU A 54 -4.00 -0.29 -1.88
N ARG A 55 -4.56 -0.26 -3.09
CA ARG A 55 -5.94 0.18 -3.34
C ARG A 55 -6.97 -0.88 -2.95
N ASP A 56 -6.71 -2.14 -3.27
CA ASP A 56 -7.72 -3.21 -3.21
C ASP A 56 -7.70 -3.99 -1.88
N ASP A 57 -6.52 -4.19 -1.27
CA ASP A 57 -6.35 -5.09 -0.13
C ASP A 57 -6.22 -4.37 1.22
N PHE A 58 -5.79 -3.10 1.22
CA PHE A 58 -5.52 -2.33 2.43
C PHE A 58 -6.71 -1.46 2.85
N SER A 59 -7.82 -2.10 3.22
CA SER A 59 -9.10 -1.43 3.47
C SER A 59 -9.10 -0.41 4.62
N SER A 60 -8.16 -0.50 5.55
CA SER A 60 -8.06 0.39 6.73
C SER A 60 -6.89 1.38 6.64
N LEU A 61 -6.23 1.49 5.48
CA LEU A 61 -5.05 2.31 5.33
C LEU A 61 -5.40 3.80 5.36
N GLU A 62 -4.79 4.51 6.30
CA GLU A 62 -4.97 5.95 6.50
C GLU A 62 -3.72 6.74 6.10
N VAL A 63 -2.54 6.18 6.40
CA VAL A 63 -1.25 6.81 6.12
C VAL A 63 -0.37 5.87 5.30
N LEU A 64 0.06 6.36 4.14
CA LEU A 64 1.02 5.71 3.27
C LEU A 64 2.27 6.58 3.13
N ASP A 65 3.38 6.11 3.70
CA ASP A 65 4.69 6.72 3.53
C ASP A 65 5.50 5.95 2.49
N ILE A 66 5.72 6.58 1.34
CA ILE A 66 6.56 6.07 0.24
C ILE A 66 7.71 7.03 -0.09
N SER A 67 8.05 7.92 0.85
CA SER A 67 9.07 8.96 0.65
C SER A 67 10.45 8.39 0.28
N ASN A 68 10.75 7.17 0.76
CA ASN A 68 12.00 6.45 0.51
C ASN A 68 11.83 5.24 -0.44
N ALA A 69 10.76 5.23 -1.25
CA ALA A 69 10.53 4.21 -2.26
C ALA A 69 10.94 4.69 -3.66
N GLU A 70 11.44 3.77 -4.47
CA GLU A 70 11.75 3.97 -5.88
C GLU A 70 10.61 3.37 -6.74
N ILE A 71 9.90 4.22 -7.49
CA ILE A 71 8.82 3.78 -8.38
C ILE A 71 9.43 3.29 -9.70
N LYS A 72 9.27 2.00 -9.98
CA LYS A 72 9.72 1.34 -11.20
C LYS A 72 8.61 1.28 -12.24
N MET A 73 9.01 1.30 -13.51
CA MET A 73 8.12 1.06 -14.62
C MET A 73 7.51 -0.35 -14.51
N TYR A 74 6.21 -0.45 -14.70
CA TYR A 74 5.50 -1.72 -14.87
C TYR A 74 5.23 -1.96 -16.35
N MET A 75 5.46 -3.20 -16.80
CA MET A 75 5.16 -3.64 -18.16
C MET A 75 4.40 -4.96 -18.08
N GLY A 76 3.10 -4.92 -18.38
CA GLY A 76 2.24 -6.10 -18.38
C GLY A 76 0.77 -5.77 -18.62
N LYS A 77 -0.07 -6.80 -18.72
CA LYS A 77 -1.49 -6.69 -19.11
C LYS A 77 -2.40 -6.16 -18.00
N ASP A 78 -1.91 -6.17 -16.77
CA ASP A 78 -2.66 -5.80 -15.58
C ASP A 78 -2.61 -4.28 -15.29
N GLY A 79 -2.04 -3.48 -16.19
CA GLY A 79 -2.03 -2.03 -16.10
C GLY A 79 -3.37 -1.38 -16.43
N THR A 80 -3.41 -0.04 -16.42
CA THR A 80 -4.62 0.75 -16.73
C THR A 80 -5.12 0.53 -18.17
N TYR A 81 -4.21 0.22 -19.08
CA TYR A 81 -4.50 0.01 -20.50
C TYR A 81 -4.01 -1.38 -20.94
N PRO A 82 -4.89 -2.40 -20.95
CA PRO A 82 -4.49 -3.77 -21.26
C PRO A 82 -3.92 -3.92 -22.68
N ASP A 83 -4.33 -3.03 -23.60
CA ASP A 83 -3.95 -3.09 -25.02
C ASP A 83 -2.84 -2.10 -25.42
N LYS A 84 -2.31 -1.28 -24.48
CA LYS A 84 -1.34 -0.22 -24.80
C LYS A 84 -0.29 -0.03 -23.71
N PHE A 85 0.97 0.09 -24.13
CA PHE A 85 2.06 0.53 -23.26
C PHE A 85 2.14 2.05 -23.26
N TYR A 86 1.98 2.66 -22.08
CA TYR A 86 2.22 4.09 -21.88
C TYR A 86 3.49 4.27 -21.04
N VAL A 87 4.43 5.05 -21.58
CA VAL A 87 5.55 5.60 -20.82
C VAL A 87 5.12 7.01 -20.42
N TYR A 88 4.97 7.24 -19.13
CA TYR A 88 4.73 8.59 -18.61
C TYR A 88 6.10 9.26 -18.39
N PRO A 89 6.34 10.46 -18.97
CA PRO A 89 7.60 11.19 -18.80
C PRO A 89 7.81 11.70 -17.37
#